data_AF-A0A6G0HZ05-F1
#
_entry.id   AF-A0A6G0HZ05-F1
#
_cell.length_a   1.000
_cell.length_b   1.000
_cell.length_c   1.000
_cell.angle_alpha   90.00
_cell.angle_beta   90.00
_cell.angle_gamma   90.00
#
_symmetry.space_group_name_H-M   'P 1'
#
loop_
_entity.id
_entity.type
_entity.pdbx_description
1 polymer ?
#
loop_
_entity_poly.entity_id
_entity_poly.type
_entity_poly.pdbx_seq_one_letter_code
_entity_poly.pdbx_strand_id
1 'polypeptide(L)'
;MLSNATAAYRLKTESTLNALVERISELEKGGGDFLSPEQFKLSLPQRTNYLYGRITKSLPEMYAFTLCMWIKSSASPGIGTPFSYGVPGQANEIVLIEWGNNPIELLINDKVAQLPLEVRDGRWHHICVSWTTRDGQWEAYQDGGKLGTGDNLAAWHPIKPGGVIILGQEQDVVGGRFDAGQAFVGELSQVNIWDRVLKPVEVQSMANCSSYMPGNVISWLASNVEVFGRGAFKRPLEMCQERLPNA
;
A
#
# COMPACT_ATOMS: atom_id res chain seq x y z
N MET A 1 2.74 -24.78 53.33
CA MET A 1 2.07 -24.57 52.01
C MET A 1 2.40 -23.24 51.34
N LEU A 2 2.82 -22.17 52.06
CA LEU A 2 3.12 -20.86 51.42
C LEU A 2 4.42 -20.80 50.58
N SER A 3 5.45 -21.61 50.86
CA SER A 3 6.75 -21.52 50.16
C SER A 3 6.66 -21.93 48.67
N ASN A 4 5.76 -22.85 48.33
CA ASN A 4 5.65 -23.42 46.99
C ASN A 4 4.95 -22.46 45.99
N ALA A 5 4.01 -21.64 46.48
CA ALA A 5 3.32 -20.64 45.68
C ALA A 5 4.25 -19.51 45.22
N THR A 6 5.19 -19.09 46.08
CA THR A 6 6.24 -18.11 45.75
C THR A 6 7.24 -18.63 44.71
N ALA A 7 7.59 -19.91 44.75
CA ALA A 7 8.50 -20.51 43.77
C ALA A 7 7.84 -20.61 42.39
N ALA A 8 6.58 -21.06 42.34
CA ALA A 8 5.79 -21.12 41.11
C ALA A 8 5.57 -19.72 40.49
N TYR A 9 5.34 -18.71 41.33
CA TYR A 9 5.20 -17.32 40.87
C TYR A 9 6.51 -16.76 40.28
N ARG A 10 7.65 -17.03 40.92
CA ARG A 10 8.97 -16.63 40.41
C ARG A 10 9.28 -17.28 39.06
N LEU A 11 9.07 -18.59 38.94
CA LEU A 11 9.27 -19.31 37.68
C LEU A 11 8.38 -18.79 36.54
N LYS A 12 7.12 -18.46 36.85
CA LYS A 12 6.21 -17.86 35.86
C LYS A 12 6.68 -16.46 35.44
N THR A 13 7.18 -15.68 36.38
CA THR A 13 7.70 -14.33 36.10
C THR A 13 8.98 -14.40 35.25
N GLU A 14 9.90 -15.30 35.57
CA GLU A 14 11.12 -15.55 34.80
C GLU A 14 10.82 -16.08 33.39
N SER A 15 9.86 -17.00 33.26
CA SER A 15 9.40 -17.48 31.94
C SER A 15 8.81 -16.35 31.10
N THR A 16 8.00 -15.48 31.72
CA THR A 16 7.40 -14.34 31.02
C THR A 16 8.47 -13.32 30.61
N LEU A 17 9.44 -13.07 31.49
CA LEU A 17 10.55 -12.16 31.21
C LEU A 17 11.43 -12.69 30.07
N ASN A 18 11.76 -13.97 30.09
CA ASN A 18 12.56 -14.59 29.02
C ASN A 18 11.82 -14.54 27.67
N ALA A 19 10.51 -14.79 27.65
CA ALA A 19 9.70 -14.67 26.43
C ALA A 19 9.64 -13.23 25.90
N LEU A 20 9.63 -12.23 26.79
CA LEU A 20 9.68 -10.82 26.39
C LEU A 20 11.06 -10.43 25.85
N VAL A 21 12.14 -10.89 26.49
CA VAL A 21 13.52 -10.66 26.02
C VAL A 21 13.75 -11.32 24.66
N GLU A 22 13.22 -12.52 24.44
CA GLU A 22 13.31 -13.21 23.16
C GLU A 22 12.57 -12.44 22.05
N ARG A 23 11.36 -11.95 22.33
CA ARG A 23 10.61 -11.06 21.41
C ARG A 23 11.35 -9.75 21.11
N ILE A 24 11.99 -9.14 22.11
CA ILE A 24 12.81 -7.93 21.91
C ILE A 24 14.02 -8.27 21.04
N SER A 25 14.70 -9.41 21.28
CA SER A 25 15.82 -9.85 20.45
C SER A 25 15.41 -10.18 19.02
N GLU A 26 14.20 -10.73 18.81
CA GLU A 26 13.62 -10.94 17.48
C GLU A 26 13.31 -9.61 16.77
N LEU A 27 12.81 -8.60 17.51
CA LEU A 27 12.60 -7.24 16.99
C LEU A 27 13.93 -6.56 16.64
N GLU A 28 14.97 -6.74 17.47
CA GLU A 28 16.32 -6.22 17.21
C GLU A 28 17.00 -6.92 16.04
N LYS A 29 16.83 -8.25 15.90
CA LYS A 29 17.35 -9.04 14.76
C LYS A 29 16.59 -8.75 13.46
N GLY A 30 15.33 -8.33 13.53
CA GLY A 30 14.57 -7.80 12.40
C GLY A 30 14.90 -6.34 12.07
N GLY A 31 15.73 -5.67 12.89
CA GLY A 31 16.08 -4.26 12.82
C GLY A 31 17.37 -3.93 12.06
N GLY A 32 17.73 -4.72 11.06
CA GLY A 32 18.83 -4.37 10.15
C GLY A 32 18.36 -3.40 9.04
N ASP A 33 18.94 -2.21 9.01
CA ASP A 33 19.02 -1.25 7.88
C ASP A 33 17.93 -0.17 7.69
N PHE A 34 16.86 -0.10 8.49
CA PHE A 34 15.87 0.98 8.34
C PHE A 34 16.12 2.14 9.33
N LEU A 35 16.38 3.35 8.80
CA LEU A 35 16.49 4.59 9.59
C LEU A 35 15.19 4.93 10.34
N SER A 36 14.04 4.51 9.81
CA SER A 36 12.72 4.48 10.46
C SER A 36 11.83 3.40 9.82
N PRO A 37 10.83 2.84 10.53
CA PRO A 37 9.97 1.74 10.02
C PRO A 37 9.25 2.02 8.69
N GLU A 38 9.08 3.29 8.34
CA GLU A 38 8.42 3.79 7.14
C GLU A 38 9.39 4.08 5.98
N GLN A 39 10.71 4.12 6.23
CA GLN A 39 11.76 4.43 5.25
C GLN A 39 12.21 3.18 4.49
N PHE A 40 11.26 2.54 3.82
CA PHE A 40 11.54 1.41 2.94
C PHE A 40 10.73 1.46 1.66
N LYS A 41 11.25 0.77 0.65
CA LYS A 41 10.55 0.44 -0.60
C LYS A 41 10.35 -1.05 -0.73
N LEU A 42 9.21 -1.44 -1.29
CA LEU A 42 8.97 -2.76 -1.84
C LEU A 42 9.44 -2.78 -3.30
N SER A 43 10.26 -3.76 -3.67
CA SER A 43 10.75 -3.92 -5.03
C SER A 43 10.19 -5.19 -5.67
N LEU A 44 9.59 -5.04 -6.86
CA LEU A 44 9.00 -6.10 -7.67
C LEU A 44 9.64 -6.04 -9.06
N PRO A 45 10.76 -6.75 -9.28
CA PRO A 45 11.64 -6.50 -10.42
C PRO A 45 11.16 -7.10 -11.75
N GLN A 46 10.21 -8.03 -11.73
CA GLN A 46 9.80 -8.80 -12.92
C GLN A 46 8.32 -9.15 -12.87
N ARG A 47 7.70 -9.26 -14.05
CA ARG A 47 6.34 -9.77 -14.20
C ARG A 47 6.29 -11.23 -13.85
N THR A 48 5.56 -11.55 -12.79
CA THR A 48 5.30 -12.92 -12.35
C THR A 48 3.91 -12.96 -11.73
N ASN A 49 3.34 -14.13 -11.54
CA ASN A 49 2.11 -14.30 -10.79
C ASN A 49 2.35 -14.69 -9.31
N TYR A 50 3.57 -14.46 -8.78
CA TYR A 50 3.94 -14.90 -7.43
C TYR A 50 4.79 -13.90 -6.63
N LEU A 51 5.31 -12.83 -7.26
CA LEU A 51 6.00 -11.74 -6.56
C LEU A 51 4.98 -10.68 -6.15
N TYR A 52 4.76 -10.51 -4.84
CA TYR A 52 3.82 -9.50 -4.34
C TYR A 52 4.13 -9.08 -2.90
N GLY A 53 3.62 -7.90 -2.53
CA GLY A 53 3.47 -7.50 -1.13
C GLY A 53 2.05 -7.75 -0.65
N ARG A 54 1.86 -8.03 0.63
CA ARG A 54 0.54 -8.10 1.25
C ARG A 54 0.50 -7.16 2.44
N ILE A 55 -0.53 -6.31 2.52
CA ILE A 55 -0.75 -5.53 3.72
C ILE A 55 -1.49 -6.40 4.74
N THR A 56 -0.98 -6.49 5.96
CA THR A 56 -1.51 -7.38 7.01
C THR A 56 -2.85 -6.92 7.55
N LYS A 57 -3.09 -5.61 7.54
CA LYS A 57 -4.38 -4.99 7.86
C LYS A 57 -5.34 -5.07 6.68
N SER A 58 -6.63 -5.13 6.99
CA SER A 58 -7.73 -5.01 6.02
C SER A 58 -8.38 -3.63 6.11
N LEU A 59 -9.29 -3.34 5.18
CA LEU A 59 -10.05 -2.09 5.17
C LEU A 59 -11.33 -2.23 6.01
N PRO A 60 -11.76 -1.17 6.71
CA PRO A 60 -13.10 -1.06 7.28
C PRO A 60 -14.11 -0.76 6.16
N GLU A 61 -15.39 -0.64 6.53
CA GLU A 61 -16.38 -0.09 5.60
C GLU A 61 -16.06 1.40 5.39
N MET A 62 -15.96 1.85 4.13
CA MET A 62 -15.59 3.23 3.83
C MET A 62 -16.55 3.87 2.82
N TYR A 63 -16.98 5.09 3.12
CA TYR A 63 -17.82 5.92 2.25
C TYR A 63 -17.01 6.93 1.44
N ALA A 64 -15.74 7.09 1.79
CA ALA A 64 -14.74 7.81 1.02
C ALA A 64 -13.38 7.23 1.36
N PHE A 65 -12.42 7.37 0.46
CA PHE A 65 -11.03 7.10 0.78
C PHE A 65 -10.08 8.01 0.01
N THR A 66 -8.84 8.07 0.49
CA THR A 66 -7.69 8.52 -0.30
C THR A 66 -6.60 7.46 -0.21
N LEU A 67 -6.08 7.02 -1.35
CA LEU A 67 -4.93 6.13 -1.48
C LEU A 67 -3.77 6.96 -2.01
N CYS A 68 -2.68 7.06 -1.25
CA CYS A 68 -1.45 7.69 -1.70
C CYS A 68 -0.30 6.69 -1.71
N MET A 69 0.62 6.83 -2.66
CA MET A 69 1.87 6.07 -2.71
C MET A 69 2.94 6.82 -3.48
N TRP A 70 4.19 6.51 -3.15
CA TRP A 70 5.30 6.75 -4.05
C TRP A 70 5.48 5.53 -4.95
N ILE A 71 5.61 5.78 -6.25
CA ILE A 71 5.74 4.75 -7.28
C ILE A 71 6.87 5.09 -8.24
N LYS A 72 7.63 4.08 -8.64
CA LYS A 72 8.67 4.19 -9.67
C LYS A 72 8.62 2.98 -10.59
N SER A 73 8.48 3.22 -11.89
CA SER A 73 8.49 2.16 -12.89
C SER A 73 8.96 2.68 -14.24
N SER A 74 9.59 1.81 -15.02
CA SER A 74 9.89 2.00 -16.44
C SER A 74 9.35 0.86 -17.29
N ALA A 75 8.35 0.13 -16.75
CA ALA A 75 7.80 -1.04 -17.40
C ALA A 75 6.90 -0.66 -18.58
N SER A 76 6.90 -1.52 -19.59
CA SER A 76 6.16 -1.35 -20.84
C SER A 76 5.47 -2.67 -21.19
N PRO A 77 4.29 -2.67 -21.85
CA PRO A 77 3.54 -1.50 -22.33
C PRO A 77 2.85 -0.68 -21.24
N GLY A 78 2.47 -1.27 -20.09
CA GLY A 78 1.94 -0.56 -18.91
C GLY A 78 2.66 -1.00 -17.64
N ILE A 79 2.56 -0.28 -16.52
CA ILE A 79 3.26 -0.69 -15.29
C ILE A 79 2.70 -1.95 -14.62
N GLY A 80 1.46 -2.35 -14.90
CA GLY A 80 0.73 -3.42 -14.21
C GLY A 80 -0.11 -2.89 -13.03
N THR A 81 -0.35 -3.74 -12.02
CA THR A 81 -1.28 -3.47 -10.90
C THR A 81 -0.55 -3.12 -9.59
N PRO A 82 -0.20 -1.85 -9.32
CA PRO A 82 0.48 -1.48 -8.07
C PRO A 82 -0.34 -1.80 -6.81
N PHE A 83 -1.68 -1.73 -6.88
CA PHE A 83 -2.57 -1.94 -5.73
C PHE A 83 -3.84 -2.67 -6.13
N SER A 84 -4.23 -3.68 -5.36
CA SER A 84 -5.57 -4.29 -5.44
C SER A 84 -6.11 -4.62 -4.04
N TYR A 85 -7.41 -4.51 -3.89
CA TYR A 85 -8.17 -4.91 -2.72
C TYR A 85 -9.39 -5.71 -3.18
N GLY A 86 -9.52 -6.92 -2.66
CA GLY A 86 -10.61 -7.84 -2.98
C GLY A 86 -11.33 -8.31 -1.73
N VAL A 87 -12.65 -8.45 -1.80
CA VAL A 87 -13.53 -8.98 -0.75
C VAL A 87 -14.26 -10.23 -1.24
N PRO A 88 -14.76 -11.11 -0.35
CA PRO A 88 -15.52 -12.28 -0.80
C PRO A 88 -16.68 -11.89 -1.72
N GLY A 89 -16.68 -12.44 -2.94
CA GLY A 89 -17.69 -12.15 -3.96
C GLY A 89 -17.45 -10.89 -4.81
N GLN A 90 -16.39 -10.12 -4.55
CA GLN A 90 -15.96 -9.00 -5.40
C GLN A 90 -14.44 -8.83 -5.30
N ALA A 91 -13.71 -9.41 -6.25
CA ALA A 91 -12.25 -9.38 -6.23
C ALA A 91 -11.68 -8.01 -6.66
N ASN A 92 -12.48 -7.24 -7.41
CA ASN A 92 -12.16 -5.90 -7.92
C ASN A 92 -12.86 -4.81 -7.09
N GLU A 93 -12.78 -4.93 -5.76
CA GLU A 93 -13.41 -3.96 -4.85
C GLU A 93 -12.72 -2.60 -4.95
N ILE A 94 -11.38 -2.58 -4.97
CA ILE A 94 -10.56 -1.43 -5.39
C ILE A 94 -9.35 -1.95 -6.17
N VAL A 95 -9.12 -1.47 -7.40
CA VAL A 95 -7.92 -1.80 -8.17
C VAL A 95 -7.32 -0.54 -8.79
N LEU A 96 -6.00 -0.41 -8.74
CA LEU A 96 -5.26 0.58 -9.51
C LEU A 96 -4.34 -0.17 -10.48
N ILE A 97 -4.54 0.01 -11.78
CA ILE A 97 -3.86 -0.78 -12.82
C ILE A 97 -3.54 0.06 -14.06
N GLU A 98 -2.39 -0.18 -14.67
CA GLU A 98 -2.09 0.27 -16.04
C GLU A 98 -1.75 -0.95 -16.89
N TRP A 99 -2.69 -1.36 -17.75
CA TRP A 99 -2.56 -2.58 -18.54
C TRP A 99 -2.56 -2.29 -20.04
N GLY A 100 -1.62 -2.91 -20.76
CA GLY A 100 -1.45 -2.67 -22.18
C GLY A 100 -1.07 -1.22 -22.48
N ASN A 101 -1.78 -0.60 -23.42
CA ASN A 101 -1.58 0.80 -23.81
C ASN A 101 -2.66 1.73 -23.23
N ASN A 102 -3.44 1.26 -22.24
CA ASN A 102 -4.46 2.06 -21.60
C ASN A 102 -3.83 3.01 -20.58
N PRO A 103 -4.47 4.16 -20.28
CA PRO A 103 -4.11 4.99 -19.13
C PRO A 103 -4.18 4.19 -17.82
N ILE A 104 -3.66 4.75 -16.74
CA ILE A 104 -3.91 4.20 -15.40
C ILE A 104 -5.42 4.24 -15.13
N GLU A 105 -5.97 3.14 -14.66
CA GLU A 105 -7.38 2.97 -14.35
C GLU A 105 -7.56 2.75 -12.84
N LEU A 106 -8.55 3.44 -12.26
CA LEU A 106 -9.12 3.13 -10.96
C LEU A 106 -10.37 2.30 -11.17
N LEU A 107 -10.40 1.10 -10.60
CA LEU A 107 -11.59 0.27 -10.50
C LEU A 107 -12.16 0.34 -9.10
N ILE A 108 -13.48 0.48 -9.00
CA ILE A 108 -14.24 0.31 -7.77
C ILE A 108 -15.47 -0.51 -8.10
N ASN A 109 -15.62 -1.68 -7.46
CA ASN A 109 -16.71 -2.61 -7.71
C ASN A 109 -16.93 -2.88 -9.22
N ASP A 110 -15.85 -3.24 -9.92
CA ASP A 110 -15.77 -3.44 -11.38
C ASP A 110 -16.12 -2.24 -12.28
N LYS A 111 -16.40 -1.06 -11.71
CA LYS A 111 -16.56 0.18 -12.48
C LYS A 111 -15.22 0.84 -12.67
N VAL A 112 -14.98 1.39 -13.86
CA VAL A 112 -13.68 1.91 -14.29
C VAL A 112 -13.72 3.43 -14.43
N ALA A 113 -12.69 4.10 -13.94
CA ALA A 113 -12.36 5.48 -14.30
C ALA A 113 -10.91 5.56 -14.80
N GLN A 114 -10.69 6.25 -15.92
CA GLN A 114 -9.36 6.51 -16.45
C GLN A 114 -8.76 7.74 -15.77
N LEU A 115 -7.56 7.59 -15.24
CA LEU A 115 -6.83 8.62 -14.53
C LEU A 115 -5.76 9.24 -15.45
N PRO A 116 -5.63 10.58 -15.49
CA PRO A 116 -4.58 11.25 -16.26
C PRO A 116 -3.26 11.27 -15.47
N LEU A 117 -2.73 10.08 -15.17
CA LEU A 117 -1.47 9.89 -14.45
C LEU A 117 -0.42 9.29 -15.38
N GLU A 118 0.83 9.74 -15.26
CA GLU A 118 1.97 9.29 -16.05
C GLU A 118 3.16 8.97 -15.15
N VAL A 119 3.48 7.68 -14.98
CA VAL A 119 4.50 7.21 -14.01
C VAL A 119 5.51 6.21 -14.60
N ARG A 120 5.55 6.10 -15.94
CA ARG A 120 6.36 5.12 -16.71
C ARG A 120 7.75 5.61 -17.10
N ASP A 121 8.18 6.75 -16.60
CA ASP A 121 9.43 7.40 -17.02
C ASP A 121 10.69 6.94 -16.24
N GLY A 122 10.53 5.95 -15.36
CA GLY A 122 11.61 5.43 -14.53
C GLY A 122 12.00 6.33 -13.35
N ARG A 123 11.23 7.38 -13.04
CA ARG A 123 11.43 8.26 -11.89
C ARG A 123 10.41 7.98 -10.78
N TRP A 124 10.70 8.49 -9.59
CA TRP A 124 9.76 8.46 -8.48
C TRP A 124 8.67 9.50 -8.70
N HIS A 125 7.42 9.09 -8.57
CA HIS A 125 6.26 9.97 -8.53
C HIS A 125 5.48 9.74 -7.25
N HIS A 126 4.93 10.82 -6.69
CA HIS A 126 3.94 10.72 -5.62
C HIS A 126 2.55 10.81 -6.23
N ILE A 127 1.77 9.73 -6.15
CA ILE A 127 0.39 9.73 -6.63
C ILE A 127 -0.59 9.62 -5.47
N CYS A 128 -1.69 10.33 -5.57
CA CYS A 128 -2.85 10.16 -4.69
C CYS A 128 -4.12 10.06 -5.52
N VAL A 129 -4.99 9.13 -5.16
CA VAL A 129 -6.32 9.01 -5.75
C VAL A 129 -7.33 8.99 -4.62
N SER A 130 -8.32 9.89 -4.68
CA SER A 130 -9.42 9.93 -3.72
C SER A 130 -10.72 9.60 -4.39
N TRP A 131 -11.64 8.98 -3.66
CA TRP A 131 -12.97 8.63 -4.13
C TRP A 131 -14.01 8.75 -3.01
N THR A 132 -15.27 9.03 -3.35
CA THR A 132 -16.41 9.01 -2.41
C THR A 132 -17.67 8.39 -3.02
N THR A 133 -18.46 7.73 -2.18
CA THR A 133 -19.78 7.17 -2.53
C THR A 133 -20.73 8.22 -3.07
N ARG A 134 -20.61 9.47 -2.61
CA ARG A 134 -21.45 10.58 -3.07
C ARG A 134 -21.14 10.89 -4.53
N ASP A 135 -22.11 10.59 -5.39
CA ASP A 135 -22.03 10.73 -6.85
C ASP A 135 -20.85 9.98 -7.50
N GLY A 136 -20.14 9.11 -6.77
CA GLY A 136 -18.96 8.41 -7.28
C GLY A 136 -17.81 9.34 -7.65
N GLN A 137 -17.68 10.49 -6.96
CA GLN A 137 -16.67 11.49 -7.25
C GLN A 137 -15.26 10.96 -6.97
N TRP A 138 -14.34 11.22 -7.89
CA TRP A 138 -12.93 10.92 -7.72
C TRP A 138 -12.03 12.09 -8.11
N GLU A 139 -10.83 12.12 -7.54
CA GLU A 139 -9.76 13.05 -7.89
C GLU A 139 -8.44 12.30 -7.98
N ALA A 140 -7.60 12.68 -8.95
CA ALA A 140 -6.28 12.12 -9.16
C ALA A 140 -5.22 13.22 -9.06
N TYR A 141 -4.19 12.95 -8.28
CA TYR A 141 -3.07 13.85 -8.03
C TYR A 141 -1.76 13.15 -8.38
N GLN A 142 -0.83 13.92 -8.95
CA GLN A 142 0.54 13.50 -9.22
C GLN A 142 1.48 14.62 -8.79
N ASP A 143 2.52 14.27 -8.05
CA ASP A 143 3.58 15.15 -7.56
C ASP A 143 3.04 16.42 -6.87
N GLY A 144 1.91 16.25 -6.17
CA GLY A 144 1.23 17.29 -5.39
C GLY A 144 0.23 18.12 -6.19
N GLY A 145 0.20 18.01 -7.52
CA GLY A 145 -0.76 18.69 -8.39
C GLY A 145 -1.99 17.83 -8.68
N LYS A 146 -3.19 18.43 -8.70
CA LYS A 146 -4.41 17.76 -9.16
C LYS A 146 -4.40 17.69 -10.68
N LEU A 147 -4.42 16.49 -11.25
CA LEU A 147 -4.40 16.28 -12.70
C LEU A 147 -5.76 15.90 -13.28
N GLY A 148 -6.63 15.29 -12.48
CA GLY A 148 -7.94 14.83 -12.95
C GLY A 148 -8.99 14.78 -11.87
N THR A 149 -10.24 14.81 -12.30
CA THR A 149 -11.42 14.54 -11.49
C THR A 149 -12.53 14.01 -12.38
N GLY A 150 -13.47 13.28 -11.78
CA GLY A 150 -14.68 12.82 -12.44
C GLY A 150 -15.69 12.35 -11.41
N ASP A 151 -16.80 11.81 -11.91
CA ASP A 151 -17.91 11.31 -11.11
C ASP A 151 -18.46 10.01 -11.71
N ASN A 152 -19.55 9.51 -11.13
CA ASN A 152 -20.27 8.30 -11.52
C ASN A 152 -19.45 7.00 -11.44
N LEU A 153 -18.29 7.01 -10.77
CA LEU A 153 -17.52 5.81 -10.49
C LEU A 153 -18.14 5.11 -9.28
N ALA A 154 -18.87 4.01 -9.51
CA ALA A 154 -19.47 3.20 -8.45
C ALA A 154 -20.28 4.02 -7.41
N ALA A 155 -21.04 5.02 -7.88
CA ALA A 155 -21.82 5.87 -6.99
C ALA A 155 -22.71 5.04 -6.04
N TRP A 156 -22.81 5.47 -4.79
CA TRP A 156 -23.61 4.84 -3.73
C TRP A 156 -23.14 3.45 -3.27
N HIS A 157 -21.98 2.96 -3.71
CA HIS A 157 -21.42 1.68 -3.29
C HIS A 157 -20.39 1.87 -2.16
N PRO A 158 -20.71 1.62 -0.87
CA PRO A 158 -19.68 1.68 0.16
C PRO A 158 -18.61 0.60 -0.07
N ILE A 159 -17.34 0.94 0.15
CA ILE A 159 -16.25 -0.03 0.08
C ILE A 159 -16.47 -1.07 1.18
N LYS A 160 -16.54 -2.34 0.80
CA LYS A 160 -16.80 -3.44 1.72
C LYS A 160 -15.60 -3.71 2.63
N PRO A 161 -15.82 -4.01 3.93
CA PRO A 161 -14.75 -4.31 4.86
C PRO A 161 -14.19 -5.73 4.71
N GLY A 162 -13.06 -5.99 5.35
CA GLY A 162 -12.60 -7.35 5.68
C GLY A 162 -11.98 -8.14 4.53
N GLY A 163 -11.64 -7.48 3.43
CA GLY A 163 -10.94 -8.07 2.28
C GLY A 163 -9.43 -8.21 2.46
N VAL A 164 -8.74 -8.47 1.34
CA VAL A 164 -7.28 -8.64 1.28
C VAL A 164 -6.68 -7.58 0.36
N ILE A 165 -5.66 -6.88 0.87
CA ILE A 165 -4.88 -5.91 0.11
C ILE A 165 -3.60 -6.58 -0.41
N ILE A 166 -3.42 -6.53 -1.73
CA ILE A 166 -2.23 -7.01 -2.43
C ILE A 166 -1.54 -5.83 -3.13
N LEU A 167 -0.22 -5.81 -3.02
CA LEU A 167 0.65 -4.87 -3.71
C LEU A 167 1.35 -5.60 -4.85
N GLY A 168 1.10 -5.12 -6.05
CA GLY A 168 1.79 -5.57 -7.25
C GLY A 168 1.10 -6.66 -8.07
N GLN A 169 -0.11 -7.09 -7.69
CA GLN A 169 -0.89 -8.09 -8.43
C GLN A 169 -2.36 -7.69 -8.49
N GLU A 170 -3.01 -8.05 -9.58
CA GLU A 170 -4.46 -8.05 -9.76
C GLU A 170 -5.04 -9.35 -9.13
N GLN A 171 -6.24 -9.30 -8.55
CA GLN A 171 -6.87 -10.42 -7.84
C GLN A 171 -8.06 -10.98 -8.65
N ASP A 172 -7.94 -12.16 -9.27
CA ASP A 172 -9.11 -12.88 -9.81
C ASP A 172 -9.95 -13.54 -8.69
N VAL A 173 -9.31 -13.85 -7.56
CA VAL A 173 -9.95 -14.24 -6.31
C VAL A 173 -9.27 -13.53 -5.16
N VAL A 174 -9.99 -13.38 -4.05
CA VAL A 174 -9.45 -12.75 -2.84
C VAL A 174 -8.14 -13.42 -2.42
N GLY A 175 -7.05 -12.66 -2.51
CA GLY A 175 -5.70 -13.08 -2.15
C GLY A 175 -5.00 -14.03 -3.13
N GLY A 176 -5.48 -14.23 -4.36
CA GLY A 176 -4.83 -15.17 -5.28
C GLY A 176 -5.31 -15.14 -6.74
N ARG A 177 -4.91 -16.19 -7.48
CA ARG A 177 -5.10 -16.34 -8.94
C ARG A 177 -4.60 -15.13 -9.72
N PHE A 178 -3.35 -14.77 -9.47
CA PHE A 178 -2.74 -13.62 -10.14
C PHE A 178 -2.38 -13.95 -11.59
N ASP A 179 -2.48 -12.96 -12.48
CA ASP A 179 -1.97 -13.01 -13.85
C ASP A 179 -0.64 -12.24 -13.98
N ALA A 180 0.41 -12.92 -14.45
CA ALA A 180 1.70 -12.30 -14.72
C ALA A 180 1.62 -11.17 -15.76
N GLY A 181 0.64 -11.20 -16.68
CA GLY A 181 0.40 -10.16 -17.66
C GLY A 181 -0.08 -8.83 -17.05
N GLN A 182 -0.66 -8.87 -15.85
CA GLN A 182 -1.16 -7.70 -15.11
C GLN A 182 -0.27 -7.34 -13.92
N ALA A 183 0.72 -8.17 -13.58
CA ALA A 183 1.64 -7.93 -12.48
C ALA A 183 2.40 -6.61 -12.61
N PHE A 184 2.50 -5.87 -11.51
CA PHE A 184 3.30 -4.66 -11.42
C PHE A 184 4.79 -4.96 -11.52
N VAL A 185 5.52 -4.09 -12.22
CA VAL A 185 6.97 -4.09 -12.21
C VAL A 185 7.46 -2.71 -11.81
N GLY A 186 8.22 -2.64 -10.72
CA GLY A 186 8.76 -1.39 -10.21
C GLY A 186 8.99 -1.40 -8.71
N GLU A 187 8.99 -0.20 -8.15
CA GLU A 187 9.20 0.04 -6.73
C GLU A 187 8.02 0.83 -6.15
N LEU A 188 7.59 0.46 -4.93
CA LEU A 188 6.52 1.12 -4.18
C LEU A 188 7.05 1.55 -2.81
N SER A 189 6.60 2.70 -2.32
CA SER A 189 6.87 3.16 -0.96
C SER A 189 5.71 4.00 -0.45
N GLN A 190 5.57 4.09 0.88
CA GLN A 190 4.58 4.96 1.53
C GLN A 190 3.15 4.77 1.01
N VAL A 191 2.75 3.51 0.78
CA VAL A 191 1.35 3.17 0.49
C VAL A 191 0.54 3.43 1.76
N ASN A 192 -0.26 4.50 1.74
CA ASN A 192 -1.09 4.94 2.86
C ASN A 192 -2.55 5.11 2.41
N ILE A 193 -3.48 4.80 3.31
CA ILE A 193 -4.92 4.91 3.07
C ILE A 193 -5.60 5.68 4.20
N TRP A 194 -6.46 6.61 3.82
CA TRP A 194 -7.37 7.33 4.71
C TRP A 194 -8.82 7.03 4.33
N ASP A 195 -9.73 7.06 5.29
CA ASP A 195 -11.20 6.90 5.14
C ASP A 195 -11.91 8.23 4.82
N ARG A 196 -11.17 9.18 4.26
CA ARG A 196 -11.63 10.53 3.89
C ARG A 196 -10.94 11.03 2.64
N VAL A 197 -11.53 12.02 2.00
CA VAL A 197 -10.88 12.82 0.96
C VAL A 197 -9.86 13.76 1.63
N LEU A 198 -8.60 13.68 1.22
CA LEU A 198 -7.55 14.60 1.67
C LEU A 198 -7.70 15.98 1.01
N LYS A 199 -7.31 17.03 1.72
CA LYS A 199 -7.23 18.38 1.15
C LYS A 199 -6.03 18.48 0.20
N PRO A 200 -6.09 19.31 -0.84
CA PRO A 200 -4.95 19.51 -1.76
C PRO A 200 -3.64 19.88 -1.04
N VAL A 201 -3.71 20.69 0.02
CA VAL A 201 -2.53 21.06 0.82
C VAL A 201 -1.90 19.87 1.55
N GLU A 202 -2.71 18.89 1.97
CA GLU A 202 -2.21 17.67 2.60
C GLU A 202 -1.45 16.82 1.57
N VAL A 203 -2.03 16.65 0.38
CA VAL A 203 -1.40 15.92 -0.74
C VAL A 203 -0.09 16.59 -1.18
N GLN A 204 -0.10 17.91 -1.34
CA GLN A 204 1.08 18.68 -1.71
C GLN A 204 2.20 18.56 -0.67
N SER A 205 1.86 18.62 0.62
CA SER A 205 2.84 18.52 1.71
C SER A 205 3.52 17.16 1.79
N MET A 206 2.84 16.08 1.38
CA MET A 206 3.44 14.75 1.26
C MET A 206 4.31 14.63 0.00
N ALA A 207 3.83 15.16 -1.12
CA ALA A 207 4.55 15.10 -2.40
C ALA A 207 5.88 15.86 -2.38
N ASN A 208 5.89 17.03 -1.74
CA ASN A 208 7.09 17.88 -1.63
C ASN A 208 7.95 17.56 -0.40
N CYS A 209 7.68 16.45 0.30
CA CYS A 209 8.43 16.03 1.48
C CYS A 209 8.37 16.98 2.70
N SER A 210 7.46 17.97 2.72
CA SER A 210 7.36 18.91 3.85
C SER A 210 6.76 18.25 5.09
N SER A 211 5.99 17.17 4.93
CA SER A 211 5.37 16.45 6.04
C SER A 211 5.12 14.99 5.69
N TYR A 212 5.51 14.08 6.58
CA TYR A 212 5.03 12.70 6.54
C TYR A 212 3.72 12.61 7.31
N MET A 213 2.63 12.25 6.60
CA MET A 213 1.33 11.99 7.20
C MET A 213 1.00 10.50 7.01
N PRO A 214 0.97 9.70 8.08
CA PRO A 214 0.55 8.31 7.97
C PRO A 214 -0.96 8.21 7.76
N GLY A 215 -1.39 7.19 7.00
CA GLY A 215 -2.81 6.89 6.83
C GLY A 215 -3.48 6.43 8.12
N ASN A 216 -4.70 6.90 8.39
CA ASN A 216 -5.45 6.47 9.57
C ASN A 216 -6.07 5.07 9.42
N VAL A 217 -6.24 4.59 8.17
CA VAL A 217 -6.69 3.23 7.88
C VAL A 217 -5.48 2.31 7.69
N ILE A 218 -4.65 2.63 6.71
CA ILE A 218 -3.40 1.92 6.42
C ILE A 218 -2.24 2.89 6.50
N SER A 219 -1.27 2.56 7.36
CA SER A 219 -0.01 3.27 7.49
C SER A 219 1.15 2.42 6.97
N TRP A 220 2.06 3.03 6.21
CA TRP A 220 3.23 2.34 5.65
C TRP A 220 4.30 2.07 6.72
N LEU A 221 4.27 0.87 7.29
CA LEU A 221 5.23 0.40 8.28
C LEU A 221 5.77 -0.97 7.85
N ALA A 222 7.05 -1.22 8.06
CA ALA A 222 7.67 -2.49 7.68
C ALA A 222 6.95 -3.71 8.28
N SER A 223 6.42 -3.61 9.50
CA SER A 223 5.63 -4.66 10.16
C SER A 223 4.26 -4.92 9.54
N ASN A 224 3.73 -3.97 8.76
CA ASN A 224 2.42 -4.08 8.12
C ASN A 224 2.49 -4.70 6.72
N VAL A 225 3.68 -4.96 6.19
CA VAL A 225 3.86 -5.43 4.81
C VAL A 225 4.57 -6.78 4.82
N GLU A 226 3.89 -7.83 4.42
CA GLU A 226 4.50 -9.13 4.15
C GLU A 226 4.96 -9.18 2.69
N VAL A 227 6.03 -9.91 2.39
CA VAL A 227 6.60 -10.03 1.04
C VAL A 227 6.64 -11.49 0.64
N PHE A 228 6.14 -11.78 -0.55
CA PHE A 228 5.99 -13.13 -1.07
C PHE A 228 6.71 -13.31 -2.40
N GLY A 229 7.23 -14.52 -2.61
CA GLY A 229 7.94 -14.92 -3.81
C GLY A 229 9.44 -14.62 -3.79
N ARG A 230 10.24 -15.55 -4.32
CA ARG A 230 11.70 -15.38 -4.39
C ARG A 230 12.04 -14.32 -5.46
N GLY A 231 12.52 -13.16 -5.01
CA GLY A 231 12.88 -12.04 -5.88
C GLY A 231 12.17 -10.73 -5.54
N ALA A 232 11.11 -10.78 -4.74
CA ALA A 232 10.53 -9.61 -4.10
C ALA A 232 11.27 -9.34 -2.78
N PHE A 233 11.54 -8.08 -2.48
CA PHE A 233 12.26 -7.70 -1.26
C PHE A 233 11.94 -6.28 -0.82
N LYS A 234 12.16 -6.00 0.47
CA LYS A 234 12.19 -4.64 1.00
C LYS A 234 13.62 -4.11 0.93
N ARG A 235 13.79 -2.83 0.62
CA ARG A 235 15.07 -2.12 0.78
C ARG A 235 14.87 -0.81 1.51
N PRO A 236 15.86 -0.33 2.27
CA PRO A 236 15.85 1.02 2.79
C PRO A 236 15.65 2.03 1.65
N LEU A 237 14.90 3.10 1.93
CA LEU A 237 14.70 4.21 1.01
C LEU A 237 14.58 5.49 1.83
N GLU A 238 15.55 6.39 1.68
CA GLU A 238 15.45 7.72 2.25
C GLU A 238 14.38 8.54 1.52
N MET A 239 13.58 9.27 2.28
CA MET A 239 12.28 9.76 1.81
C MET A 239 12.37 10.82 0.70
N CYS A 240 13.48 11.57 0.57
CA CYS A 240 13.45 12.85 -0.16
C CYS A 240 14.67 13.14 -1.05
N GLN A 241 15.90 12.76 -0.68
CA GLN A 241 17.08 13.02 -1.52
C GLN A 241 17.08 12.21 -2.83
N GLU A 242 16.46 11.03 -2.85
CA GLU A 242 16.38 10.18 -4.06
C GLU A 242 15.13 10.44 -4.93
N ARG A 243 14.15 11.23 -4.44
CA ARG A 243 12.81 11.34 -5.06
C ARG A 243 12.54 12.66 -5.76
N LEU A 244 13.22 13.73 -5.35
CA LEU A 244 13.19 15.00 -6.07
C LEU A 244 14.31 14.98 -7.11
N PRO A 245 14.03 15.14 -8.42
CA PRO A 245 15.10 15.44 -9.36
C PRO A 245 15.78 16.72 -8.84
N ASN A 246 17.11 16.71 -8.76
CA ASN A 246 17.91 17.87 -8.36
C ASN A 246 17.30 19.15 -8.95
N ALA A 247 17.00 20.12 -8.08
CA ALA A 247 16.56 21.45 -8.48
C ALA A 247 17.55 22.08 -9.47
#